data_AF-A0A519SIM4-F1
#
_entry.id   AF-A0A519SIM4-F1
#
_cell.length_a   1.000
_cell.length_b   1.000
_cell.length_c   1.000
_cell.angle_alpha   90.00
_cell.angle_beta   90.00
_cell.angle_gamma   90.00
#
_symmetry.space_group_name_H-M   'P 1'
#
loop_
_entity.id
_entity.type
_entity.pdbx_description
1 polymer ?
#
loop_
_entity_poly.entity_id
_entity_poly.type
_entity_poly.pdbx_seq_one_letter_code
_entity_poly.pdbx_strand_id
1 'polypeptide(L)'
;MDTRTLLHWVATHEPDKKDSAFAELSADDSHYPALLQSLIQAEDASMTFWALELLVKHFPLLLQRDAKLAIPLLLPCLLRGNGLVCDRAAWALSIIGKPAVEALLAAIAAAPDASAAANYIGAIRGNYSTYTLAKQVVNSLANQLDSPNADVRYWALVVLMDIGPLRPRFDERMDKSDFEPLYGQLLTVAYDLAPHQQYEFALRYIELLEKQLDSY
;
A
#
# COMPACT_ATOMS: atom_id res chain seq x y z
N MET A 1 -20.21 -16.60 19.05
CA MET A 1 -20.73 -15.23 19.29
C MET A 1 -20.75 -14.49 17.95
N ASP A 2 -21.46 -13.37 17.80
CA ASP A 2 -21.39 -12.66 16.51
C ASP A 2 -20.02 -11.97 16.33
N THR A 3 -19.61 -11.83 15.06
CA THR A 3 -18.30 -11.29 14.69
C THR A 3 -18.09 -9.87 15.21
N ARG A 4 -19.14 -9.04 15.29
CA ARG A 4 -19.00 -7.64 15.71
C ARG A 4 -18.67 -7.56 17.18
N THR A 5 -19.37 -8.33 18.03
CA THR A 5 -19.07 -8.38 19.46
C THR A 5 -17.67 -8.94 19.73
N LEU A 6 -17.28 -10.02 19.04
CA LEU A 6 -15.92 -10.56 19.14
C LEU A 6 -14.87 -9.51 18.76
N LEU A 7 -15.07 -8.84 17.61
CA LEU A 7 -14.15 -7.82 17.12
C LEU A 7 -14.05 -6.63 18.08
N HIS A 8 -15.17 -6.24 18.70
CA HIS A 8 -15.17 -5.20 19.72
C HIS A 8 -14.29 -5.58 20.92
N TRP A 9 -14.41 -6.81 21.44
CA TRP A 9 -13.55 -7.27 22.55
C TRP A 9 -12.07 -7.29 22.20
N VAL A 10 -11.73 -7.65 20.95
CA VAL A 10 -10.35 -7.55 20.47
C VAL A 10 -9.88 -6.09 20.41
N ALA A 11 -10.73 -5.18 19.93
CA ALA A 11 -10.41 -3.77 19.74
C ALA A 11 -10.29 -2.98 21.04
N THR A 12 -11.11 -3.28 22.06
CA THR A 12 -11.10 -2.58 23.36
C THR A 12 -10.02 -3.08 24.32
N HIS A 13 -9.26 -4.12 23.94
CA HIS A 13 -8.16 -4.67 24.74
C HIS A 13 -8.61 -5.16 26.13
N GLU A 14 -9.83 -5.70 26.25
CA GLU A 14 -10.24 -6.42 27.47
C GLU A 14 -9.33 -7.65 27.65
N PRO A 15 -8.35 -7.64 28.59
CA PRO A 15 -7.25 -8.60 28.59
C PRO A 15 -7.72 -10.05 28.72
N ASP A 16 -8.79 -10.26 29.49
CA ASP A 16 -9.34 -11.58 29.76
C ASP A 16 -10.12 -12.17 28.58
N LYS A 17 -10.56 -11.34 27.63
CA LYS A 17 -11.43 -11.74 26.51
C LYS A 17 -10.76 -11.65 25.15
N LYS A 18 -9.74 -10.81 25.00
CA LYS A 18 -9.07 -10.56 23.72
C LYS A 18 -8.56 -11.84 23.08
N ASP A 19 -7.81 -12.65 23.82
CA ASP A 19 -7.17 -13.84 23.26
C ASP A 19 -8.20 -14.89 22.86
N SER A 20 -9.25 -15.08 23.68
CA SER A 20 -10.36 -15.99 23.35
C SER A 20 -11.16 -15.50 22.15
N ALA A 21 -11.45 -14.20 22.07
CA ALA A 21 -12.19 -13.62 20.96
C ALA A 21 -11.40 -13.68 19.65
N PHE A 22 -10.09 -13.42 19.72
CA PHE A 22 -9.19 -13.54 18.58
C PHE A 22 -9.09 -15.00 18.10
N ALA A 23 -8.98 -15.95 19.02
CA ALA A 23 -8.98 -17.37 18.70
C ALA A 23 -10.29 -17.82 18.05
N GLU A 24 -11.45 -17.36 18.55
CA GLU A 24 -12.75 -17.67 17.94
C GLU A 24 -12.89 -17.06 16.53
N LEU A 25 -12.51 -15.79 16.37
CA LEU A 25 -12.56 -15.09 15.07
C LEU A 25 -11.65 -15.71 14.00
N SER A 26 -10.62 -16.46 14.41
CA SER A 26 -9.65 -17.09 13.51
C SER A 26 -9.73 -18.62 13.48
N ALA A 27 -10.72 -19.22 14.16
CA ALA A 27 -10.86 -20.67 14.27
C ALA A 27 -11.27 -21.31 12.93
N ASP A 28 -12.11 -20.63 12.16
CA ASP A 28 -12.58 -21.07 10.84
C ASP A 28 -13.00 -19.89 9.95
N ASP A 29 -13.43 -20.21 8.73
CA ASP A 29 -13.79 -19.25 7.69
C ASP A 29 -15.16 -18.57 7.89
N SER A 30 -15.94 -18.97 8.90
CA SER A 30 -17.32 -18.48 9.09
C SER A 30 -17.39 -16.98 9.40
N HIS A 31 -16.34 -16.43 10.03
CA HIS A 31 -16.25 -15.01 10.37
C HIS A 31 -15.73 -14.13 9.22
N TYR A 32 -15.14 -14.72 8.18
CA TYR A 32 -14.52 -13.97 7.08
C TYR A 32 -15.45 -12.96 6.39
N PRO A 33 -16.69 -13.32 5.97
CA PRO A 33 -17.58 -12.36 5.32
C PRO A 33 -17.93 -11.19 6.24
N ALA A 34 -18.14 -11.46 7.53
CA ALA A 34 -18.48 -10.43 8.51
C ALA A 34 -17.28 -9.52 8.85
N LEU A 35 -16.04 -10.06 8.84
CA LEU A 35 -14.82 -9.27 8.98
C LEU A 35 -14.63 -8.31 7.80
N LEU A 36 -14.89 -8.76 6.57
CA LEU A 36 -14.89 -7.89 5.39
C LEU A 36 -15.94 -6.76 5.51
N GLN A 37 -17.16 -7.09 5.90
CA GLN A 37 -18.21 -6.07 6.10
C GLN A 37 -17.88 -5.09 7.23
N SER A 38 -17.14 -5.54 8.24
CA SER A 38 -16.69 -4.68 9.33
C SER A 38 -15.76 -3.55 8.86
N LEU A 39 -15.07 -3.71 7.73
CA LEU A 39 -14.21 -2.66 7.17
C LEU A 39 -14.97 -1.37 6.83
N ILE A 40 -16.25 -1.48 6.48
CA ILE A 40 -17.10 -0.33 6.16
C ILE A 40 -18.05 0.04 7.32
N GLN A 41 -18.34 -0.89 8.23
CA GLN A 41 -19.27 -0.69 9.35
C GLN A 41 -18.57 -0.30 10.66
N ALA A 42 -17.25 -0.47 10.77
CA ALA A 42 -16.50 -0.20 11.98
C ALA A 42 -16.66 1.27 12.43
N GLU A 43 -16.95 1.43 13.72
CA GLU A 43 -17.19 2.74 14.35
C GLU A 43 -15.89 3.54 14.50
N ASP A 44 -14.75 2.85 14.62
CA ASP A 44 -13.45 3.47 14.81
C ASP A 44 -12.31 2.76 14.06
N ALA A 45 -11.13 3.39 14.13
CA ALA A 45 -9.91 2.89 13.52
C ALA A 45 -9.37 1.61 14.18
N SER A 46 -9.64 1.38 15.47
CA SER A 46 -9.20 0.18 16.19
C SER A 46 -9.92 -1.06 15.68
N MET A 47 -11.25 -0.99 15.55
CA MET A 47 -12.05 -2.08 14.97
C MET A 47 -11.66 -2.34 13.52
N THR A 48 -11.45 -1.29 12.72
CA THR A 48 -10.99 -1.42 11.33
C THR A 48 -9.62 -2.11 11.28
N PHE A 49 -8.68 -1.68 12.13
CA PHE A 49 -7.34 -2.25 12.21
C PHE A 49 -7.39 -3.74 12.56
N TRP A 50 -8.13 -4.14 13.59
CA TRP A 50 -8.19 -5.55 14.00
C TRP A 50 -8.92 -6.43 12.99
N ALA A 51 -9.92 -5.91 12.28
CA ALA A 51 -10.53 -6.63 11.18
C ALA A 51 -9.50 -6.89 10.06
N LEU A 52 -8.73 -5.87 9.67
CA LEU A 52 -7.65 -6.02 8.70
C LEU A 52 -6.56 -6.98 9.21
N GLU A 53 -6.19 -6.91 10.49
CA GLU A 53 -5.20 -7.78 11.11
C GLU A 53 -5.58 -9.26 10.98
N LEU A 54 -6.84 -9.58 11.31
CA LEU A 54 -7.39 -10.93 11.19
C LEU A 54 -7.42 -11.38 9.72
N LEU A 55 -7.90 -10.53 8.81
CA LEU A 55 -7.95 -10.81 7.38
C LEU A 55 -6.56 -11.14 6.81
N VAL A 56 -5.55 -10.33 7.15
CA VAL A 56 -4.16 -10.49 6.69
C VAL A 56 -3.54 -11.76 7.25
N LYS A 57 -3.68 -12.03 8.55
CA LYS A 57 -2.96 -13.13 9.21
C LYS A 57 -3.63 -14.50 9.08
N HIS A 58 -4.96 -14.54 9.01
CA HIS A 58 -5.73 -15.78 9.11
C HIS A 58 -6.51 -16.11 7.85
N PHE A 59 -6.81 -15.12 7.00
CA PHE A 59 -7.62 -15.32 5.80
C PHE A 59 -6.92 -14.96 4.47
N PRO A 60 -5.60 -15.18 4.29
CA PRO A 60 -4.91 -14.75 3.07
C PRO A 60 -5.42 -15.44 1.81
N LEU A 61 -5.75 -16.74 1.89
CA LEU A 61 -6.28 -17.50 0.75
C LEU A 61 -7.68 -17.04 0.36
N LEU A 62 -8.52 -16.69 1.35
CA LEU A 62 -9.85 -16.16 1.08
C LEU A 62 -9.77 -14.75 0.47
N LEU A 63 -8.88 -13.89 0.97
CA LEU A 63 -8.61 -12.58 0.34
C LEU A 63 -8.25 -12.73 -1.14
N GLN A 64 -7.35 -13.66 -1.47
CA GLN A 64 -6.98 -13.95 -2.86
C GLN A 64 -8.16 -14.47 -3.69
N ARG A 65 -8.89 -15.47 -3.17
CA ARG A 65 -10.05 -16.06 -3.85
C ARG A 65 -11.14 -15.02 -4.13
N ASP A 66 -11.42 -14.18 -3.15
CA ASP A 66 -12.53 -13.22 -3.17
C ASP A 66 -12.06 -11.80 -3.52
N ALA A 67 -10.97 -11.68 -4.28
CA ALA A 67 -10.36 -10.40 -4.67
C ALA A 67 -11.38 -9.37 -5.18
N LYS A 68 -12.35 -9.80 -6.01
CA LYS A 68 -13.41 -8.95 -6.56
C LYS A 68 -14.31 -8.33 -5.49
N LEU A 69 -14.51 -9.03 -4.37
CA LEU A 69 -15.29 -8.56 -3.23
C LEU A 69 -14.43 -7.76 -2.25
N ALA A 70 -13.19 -8.20 -2.00
CA ALA A 70 -12.32 -7.61 -0.99
C ALA A 70 -11.74 -6.25 -1.42
N ILE A 71 -11.29 -6.11 -2.67
CA ILE A 71 -10.62 -4.88 -3.15
C ILE A 71 -11.48 -3.61 -2.95
N PRO A 72 -12.77 -3.57 -3.34
CA PRO A 72 -13.60 -2.39 -3.12
C PRO A 72 -13.78 -2.00 -1.64
N LEU A 73 -13.62 -2.94 -0.72
CA LEU A 73 -13.71 -2.70 0.73
C LEU A 73 -12.37 -2.25 1.31
N LEU A 74 -11.25 -2.69 0.72
CA LEU A 74 -9.89 -2.35 1.16
C LEU A 74 -9.40 -0.99 0.66
N LEU A 75 -9.75 -0.58 -0.57
CA LEU A 75 -9.30 0.71 -1.12
C LEU A 75 -9.71 1.91 -0.25
N PRO A 76 -10.96 2.02 0.25
CA PRO A 76 -11.35 3.11 1.14
C PRO A 76 -10.58 3.13 2.46
N CYS A 77 -10.06 1.99 2.93
CA CYS A 77 -9.26 1.94 4.15
C CYS A 77 -7.93 2.70 4.01
N LEU A 78 -7.38 2.82 2.80
CA LEU A 78 -6.17 3.61 2.53
C LEU A 78 -6.39 5.12 2.72
N LEU A 79 -7.64 5.58 2.79
CA LEU A 79 -8.00 6.98 2.88
C LEU A 79 -8.44 7.42 4.29
N ARG A 80 -8.44 6.51 5.27
CA ARG A 80 -9.00 6.76 6.61
C ARG A 80 -8.12 7.63 7.53
N GLY A 81 -6.97 8.10 7.05
CA GLY A 81 -6.08 8.99 7.82
C GLY A 81 -5.43 8.36 9.05
N ASN A 82 -5.58 7.04 9.26
CA ASN A 82 -4.92 6.29 10.32
C ASN A 82 -3.82 5.42 9.72
N GLY A 83 -2.56 5.70 10.07
CA GLY A 83 -1.40 5.02 9.48
C GLY A 83 -1.40 3.50 9.66
N LEU A 84 -1.89 2.98 10.79
CA LEU A 84 -1.97 1.54 11.03
C LEU A 84 -3.04 0.86 10.16
N VAL A 85 -4.18 1.53 9.95
CA VAL A 85 -5.23 1.05 9.05
C VAL A 85 -4.75 1.07 7.60
N CYS A 86 -4.09 2.15 7.18
CA CYS A 86 -3.54 2.25 5.83
C CYS A 86 -2.48 1.17 5.57
N ASP A 87 -1.54 0.96 6.50
CA ASP A 87 -0.52 -0.09 6.43
C ASP A 87 -1.14 -1.48 6.27
N ARG A 88 -2.13 -1.82 7.10
CA ARG A 88 -2.77 -3.14 7.03
C ARG A 88 -3.64 -3.33 5.79
N ALA A 89 -4.29 -2.28 5.31
CA ALA A 89 -5.03 -2.33 4.05
C ALA A 89 -4.08 -2.54 2.86
N ALA A 90 -2.94 -1.85 2.84
CA ALA A 90 -1.89 -2.06 1.82
C ALA A 90 -1.33 -3.49 1.87
N TRP A 91 -1.12 -4.06 3.07
CA TRP A 91 -0.71 -5.46 3.21
C TRP A 91 -1.78 -6.43 2.69
N ALA A 92 -3.06 -6.22 3.05
CA ALA A 92 -4.15 -7.05 2.53
C ALA A 92 -4.24 -7.00 0.99
N LEU A 93 -4.10 -5.81 0.39
CA LEU A 93 -4.03 -5.64 -1.07
C LEU A 93 -2.80 -6.36 -1.67
N SER A 94 -1.66 -6.32 -0.98
CA SER A 94 -0.46 -7.04 -1.38
C SER A 94 -0.69 -8.56 -1.43
N ILE A 95 -1.36 -9.12 -0.41
CA ILE A 95 -1.77 -10.55 -0.36
C ILE A 95 -2.63 -10.93 -1.58
N ILE A 96 -3.58 -10.07 -1.97
CA ILE A 96 -4.45 -10.31 -3.13
C ILE A 96 -3.64 -10.39 -4.43
N GLY A 97 -2.58 -9.59 -4.55
CA GLY A 97 -1.63 -9.66 -5.64
C GLY A 97 -2.07 -8.91 -6.89
N LYS A 98 -1.91 -9.50 -8.08
CA LYS A 98 -2.11 -8.82 -9.38
C LYS A 98 -3.45 -8.04 -9.48
N PRO A 99 -4.62 -8.60 -9.11
CA PRO A 99 -5.88 -7.85 -9.19
C PRO A 99 -5.89 -6.58 -8.34
N ALA A 100 -5.18 -6.57 -7.21
CA ALA A 100 -5.05 -5.37 -6.39
C ALA A 100 -4.10 -4.33 -7.00
N VAL A 101 -3.04 -4.76 -7.69
CA VAL A 101 -2.18 -3.85 -8.46
C VAL A 101 -2.98 -3.17 -9.57
N GLU A 102 -3.77 -3.92 -10.33
CA GLU A 102 -4.67 -3.37 -11.36
C GLU A 102 -5.62 -2.33 -10.78
N ALA A 103 -6.23 -2.63 -9.63
CA ALA A 103 -7.15 -1.73 -8.95
C ALA A 103 -6.47 -0.47 -8.40
N LEU A 104 -5.25 -0.60 -7.86
CA LEU A 104 -4.46 0.54 -7.39
C LEU A 104 -4.08 1.47 -8.54
N LEU A 105 -3.67 0.94 -9.69
CA LEU A 105 -3.38 1.74 -10.88
C LEU A 105 -4.62 2.50 -11.37
N ALA A 106 -5.78 1.83 -11.40
CA ALA A 106 -7.05 2.48 -11.72
C ALA A 106 -7.42 3.57 -10.70
N ALA A 107 -7.19 3.31 -9.40
CA ALA A 107 -7.47 4.26 -8.33
C ALA A 107 -6.55 5.49 -8.35
N ILE A 108 -5.27 5.33 -8.72
CA ILE A 108 -4.34 6.45 -8.95
C ILE A 108 -4.84 7.33 -10.09
N ALA A 109 -5.22 6.72 -11.21
CA ALA A 109 -5.71 7.47 -12.38
C ALA A 109 -7.03 8.21 -12.12
N ALA A 110 -7.87 7.68 -11.23
CA ALA A 110 -9.18 8.24 -10.87
C ALA A 110 -9.20 8.88 -9.47
N ALA A 111 -8.04 9.23 -8.91
CA ALA A 111 -7.96 9.73 -7.54
C ALA A 111 -8.75 11.05 -7.39
N PRO A 112 -9.61 11.17 -6.36
CA PRO A 112 -10.43 12.37 -6.17
C PRO A 112 -9.63 13.60 -5.77
N ASP A 113 -8.47 13.40 -5.13
CA ASP A 113 -7.57 14.44 -4.69
C ASP A 113 -6.13 13.90 -4.58
N ALA A 114 -5.19 14.80 -4.30
CA ALA A 114 -3.77 14.48 -4.20
C ALA A 114 -3.43 13.57 -3.01
N SER A 115 -4.18 13.67 -1.89
CA SER A 115 -3.96 12.81 -0.73
C SER A 115 -4.35 11.37 -1.04
N ALA A 116 -5.48 11.17 -1.72
CA ALA A 116 -5.90 9.87 -2.21
C ALA A 116 -4.89 9.28 -3.21
N ALA A 117 -4.43 10.09 -4.17
CA ALA A 117 -3.39 9.66 -5.12
C ALA A 117 -2.11 9.21 -4.39
N ALA A 118 -1.61 10.01 -3.45
CA ALA A 118 -0.44 9.70 -2.64
C ALA A 118 -0.60 8.39 -1.85
N ASN A 119 -1.76 8.18 -1.20
CA ASN A 119 -2.04 6.95 -0.45
C ASN A 119 -2.10 5.71 -1.37
N TYR A 120 -2.71 5.80 -2.54
CA TYR A 120 -2.74 4.70 -3.50
C TYR A 120 -1.35 4.38 -4.07
N ILE A 121 -0.54 5.40 -4.37
CA ILE A 121 0.86 5.22 -4.78
C ILE A 121 1.63 4.51 -3.67
N GLY A 122 1.53 5.00 -2.43
CA GLY A 122 2.21 4.40 -1.27
C GLY A 122 1.86 2.92 -1.07
N ALA A 123 0.63 2.51 -1.36
CA ALA A 123 0.20 1.11 -1.27
C ALA A 123 0.86 0.19 -2.32
N ILE A 124 1.35 0.72 -3.45
CA ILE A 124 2.11 -0.07 -4.44
C ILE A 124 3.47 -0.49 -3.88
N ARG A 125 4.10 0.37 -3.06
CA ARG A 125 5.46 0.16 -2.51
C ARG A 125 5.67 -1.22 -1.91
N GLY A 126 4.70 -1.70 -1.14
CA GLY A 126 4.74 -2.98 -0.43
C GLY A 126 4.10 -4.15 -1.20
N ASN A 127 3.64 -3.92 -2.44
CA ASN A 127 2.94 -4.93 -3.20
C ASN A 127 3.92 -5.89 -3.91
N TYR A 128 4.00 -7.14 -3.43
CA TYR A 128 4.91 -8.15 -3.98
C TYR A 128 4.50 -8.68 -5.36
N SER A 129 3.33 -8.30 -5.87
CA SER A 129 2.88 -8.60 -7.23
C SER A 129 3.11 -7.48 -8.24
N THR A 130 3.77 -6.38 -7.84
CA THR A 130 4.09 -5.25 -8.73
C THR A 130 4.80 -5.69 -10.02
N TYR A 131 5.71 -6.67 -9.93
CA TYR A 131 6.43 -7.22 -11.09
C TYR A 131 5.50 -7.75 -12.19
N THR A 132 4.29 -8.21 -11.85
CA THR A 132 3.34 -8.77 -12.83
C THR A 132 2.82 -7.73 -13.83
N LEU A 133 2.95 -6.44 -13.48
CA LEU A 133 2.54 -5.29 -14.28
C LEU A 133 3.64 -4.20 -14.29
N ALA A 134 4.91 -4.61 -14.19
CA ALA A 134 6.06 -3.75 -13.98
C ALA A 134 6.03 -2.47 -14.83
N LYS A 135 5.99 -2.62 -16.15
CA LYS A 135 5.97 -1.49 -17.09
C LYS A 135 4.78 -0.55 -16.90
N GLN A 136 3.60 -1.08 -16.57
CA GLN A 136 2.42 -0.25 -16.33
C GLN A 136 2.55 0.53 -15.03
N VAL A 137 3.09 -0.11 -13.99
CA VAL A 137 3.38 0.53 -12.70
C VAL A 137 4.42 1.63 -12.88
N VAL A 138 5.55 1.32 -13.51
CA VAL A 138 6.63 2.30 -13.76
C VAL A 138 6.11 3.50 -14.57
N ASN A 139 5.40 3.27 -15.67
CA ASN A 139 4.83 4.35 -16.47
C ASN A 139 3.79 5.18 -15.70
N SER A 140 2.91 4.51 -14.94
CA SER A 140 1.89 5.20 -14.15
C SER A 140 2.54 6.09 -13.09
N LEU A 141 3.58 5.62 -12.41
CA LEU A 141 4.30 6.39 -11.39
C LEU A 141 5.18 7.49 -12.00
N ALA A 142 5.82 7.23 -13.14
CA ALA A 142 6.58 8.25 -13.87
C ALA A 142 5.71 9.46 -14.21
N ASN A 143 4.47 9.24 -14.66
CA ASN A 143 3.52 10.32 -14.90
C ASN A 143 3.19 11.14 -13.63
N GLN A 144 3.30 10.55 -12.44
CA GLN A 144 3.04 11.24 -11.17
C GLN A 144 4.21 12.11 -10.71
N LEU A 145 5.41 11.94 -11.28
CA LEU A 145 6.57 12.82 -11.01
C LEU A 145 6.32 14.25 -11.48
N ASP A 146 5.42 14.47 -12.45
CA ASP A 146 5.04 15.79 -12.96
C ASP A 146 3.81 16.39 -12.23
N SER A 147 3.32 15.73 -11.18
CA SER A 147 2.17 16.22 -10.41
C SER A 147 2.45 17.61 -9.81
N PRO A 148 1.47 18.54 -9.81
CA PRO A 148 1.63 19.83 -9.14
C PRO A 148 1.73 19.67 -7.61
N ASN A 149 1.25 18.56 -7.05
CA ASN A 149 1.29 18.30 -5.62
C ASN A 149 2.57 17.57 -5.20
N ALA A 150 3.28 18.13 -4.23
CA ALA A 150 4.57 17.63 -3.77
C ALA A 150 4.49 16.26 -3.07
N ASP A 151 3.41 15.95 -2.34
CA ASP A 151 3.24 14.63 -1.72
C ASP A 151 3.06 13.53 -2.77
N VAL A 152 2.35 13.81 -3.86
CA VAL A 152 2.20 12.89 -5.00
C VAL A 152 3.55 12.64 -5.67
N ARG A 153 4.31 13.71 -5.95
CA ARG A 153 5.68 13.58 -6.51
C ARG A 153 6.59 12.79 -5.58
N TYR A 154 6.52 13.07 -4.27
CA TYR A 154 7.32 12.38 -3.26
C TYR A 154 7.03 10.89 -3.21
N TRP A 155 5.75 10.49 -3.14
CA TRP A 155 5.41 9.08 -3.13
C TRP A 155 5.75 8.38 -4.44
N ALA A 156 5.59 9.04 -5.59
CA ALA A 156 6.03 8.51 -6.88
C ALA A 156 7.54 8.25 -6.91
N LEU A 157 8.35 9.23 -6.47
CA LEU A 157 9.79 9.11 -6.31
C LEU A 157 10.15 7.95 -5.36
N VAL A 158 9.54 7.89 -4.18
CA VAL A 158 9.80 6.84 -3.19
C VAL A 158 9.52 5.46 -3.76
N VAL A 159 8.38 5.26 -4.41
CA VAL A 159 8.02 3.94 -4.94
C VAL A 159 8.91 3.56 -6.11
N LEU A 160 9.16 4.46 -7.08
CA LEU A 160 10.06 4.20 -8.19
C LEU A 160 11.48 3.85 -7.72
N MET A 161 12.00 4.55 -6.71
CA MET A 161 13.29 4.24 -6.13
C MET A 161 13.28 2.89 -5.39
N ASP A 162 12.25 2.60 -4.60
CA ASP A 162 12.16 1.36 -3.81
C ASP A 162 12.02 0.09 -4.67
N ILE A 163 11.27 0.16 -5.78
CA ILE A 163 11.09 -0.97 -6.70
C ILE A 163 12.16 -1.00 -7.81
N GLY A 164 12.99 0.03 -7.91
CA GLY A 164 14.00 0.20 -8.96
C GLY A 164 15.35 -0.45 -8.67
N PRO A 165 16.22 -0.56 -9.69
CA PRO A 165 17.46 -1.33 -9.61
C PRO A 165 18.57 -0.68 -8.76
N LEU A 166 18.39 0.58 -8.34
CA LEU A 166 19.34 1.29 -7.47
C LEU A 166 19.22 0.88 -6.00
N ARG A 167 18.33 -0.08 -5.68
CA ARG A 167 18.10 -0.55 -4.31
C ARG A 167 18.49 -2.02 -4.13
N PRO A 168 18.96 -2.42 -2.94
CA PRO A 168 19.46 -3.78 -2.69
C PRO A 168 18.44 -4.92 -2.87
N ARG A 169 17.14 -4.60 -2.95
CA ARG A 169 16.05 -5.58 -3.07
C ARG A 169 15.28 -5.44 -4.38
N PHE A 170 15.96 -5.03 -5.44
CA PHE A 170 15.37 -5.00 -6.77
C PHE A 170 14.85 -6.39 -7.16
N ASP A 171 13.62 -6.42 -7.68
CA ASP A 171 13.02 -7.65 -8.18
C ASP A 171 13.51 -7.91 -9.61
N GLU A 172 14.40 -8.89 -9.79
CA GLU A 172 15.00 -9.22 -11.09
C GLU A 172 13.99 -9.70 -12.14
N ARG A 173 12.72 -9.90 -11.77
CA ARG A 173 11.63 -10.14 -12.72
C ARG A 173 11.20 -8.88 -13.47
N MET A 174 11.60 -7.70 -13.01
CA MET A 174 11.36 -6.41 -13.66
C MET A 174 12.53 -6.05 -14.59
N ASP A 175 12.23 -5.33 -15.67
CA ASP A 175 13.25 -4.87 -16.61
C ASP A 175 13.92 -3.59 -16.08
N LYS A 176 15.25 -3.60 -15.97
CA LYS A 176 16.01 -2.42 -15.52
C LYS A 176 15.88 -1.26 -16.50
N SER A 177 15.72 -1.56 -17.78
CA SER A 177 15.60 -0.56 -18.85
C SER A 177 14.30 0.25 -18.77
N ASP A 178 13.27 -0.24 -18.05
CA ASP A 178 12.06 0.55 -17.76
C ASP A 178 12.37 1.74 -16.82
N PHE A 179 13.44 1.69 -16.01
CA PHE A 179 13.79 2.74 -15.04
C PHE A 179 14.84 3.73 -15.53
N GLU A 180 15.77 3.29 -16.38
CA GLU A 180 16.91 4.10 -16.83
C GLU A 180 16.53 5.47 -17.41
N PRO A 181 15.49 5.60 -18.26
CA PRO A 181 15.07 6.90 -18.77
C PRO A 181 14.57 7.87 -17.69
N LEU A 182 14.19 7.37 -16.51
CA LEU A 182 13.59 8.17 -15.45
C LEU A 182 14.62 8.79 -14.51
N TYR A 183 15.89 8.34 -14.50
CA TYR A 183 16.86 8.79 -13.50
C TYR A 183 17.08 10.30 -13.47
N GLY A 184 17.08 10.96 -14.63
CA GLY A 184 17.17 12.42 -14.70
C GLY A 184 15.97 13.11 -14.04
N GLN A 185 14.74 12.68 -14.37
CA GLN A 185 13.52 13.23 -13.79
C GLN A 185 13.42 12.94 -12.28
N LEU A 186 13.76 11.73 -11.86
CA LEU A 186 13.82 11.33 -10.45
C LEU A 186 14.80 12.22 -9.67
N LEU A 187 15.96 12.53 -10.25
CA LEU A 187 16.95 13.41 -9.63
C LEU A 187 16.42 14.84 -9.51
N THR A 188 15.79 15.37 -10.56
CA THR A 188 15.15 16.69 -10.53
C THR A 188 14.10 16.78 -9.42
N VAL A 189 13.20 15.79 -9.33
CA VAL A 189 12.17 15.74 -8.28
C VAL A 189 12.80 15.59 -6.90
N ALA A 190 13.84 14.78 -6.75
CA ALA A 190 14.53 14.63 -5.47
C ALA A 190 15.16 15.95 -5.00
N TYR A 191 15.80 16.72 -5.88
CA TYR A 191 16.32 18.05 -5.53
C TYR A 191 15.23 19.06 -5.18
N ASP A 192 14.10 19.06 -5.89
CA ASP A 192 12.96 19.92 -5.57
C ASP A 192 12.41 19.65 -4.17
N LEU A 193 12.37 18.37 -3.77
CA LEU A 193 11.83 17.94 -2.48
C LEU A 193 12.84 18.06 -1.33
N ALA A 194 14.14 17.93 -1.59
CA ALA A 194 15.19 17.86 -0.57
C ALA A 194 15.24 19.02 0.45
N PRO A 195 14.91 20.29 0.10
CA PRO A 195 14.87 21.37 1.08
C PRO A 195 13.81 21.21 2.18
N HIS A 196 12.81 20.34 1.98
CA HIS A 196 11.70 20.16 2.91
C HIS A 196 11.92 18.93 3.80
N GLN A 197 12.04 19.15 5.11
CA GLN A 197 12.36 18.09 6.09
C GLN A 197 11.38 16.90 6.09
N GLN A 198 10.13 17.11 5.67
CA GLN A 198 9.12 16.04 5.61
C GLN A 198 9.40 14.99 4.52
N TYR A 199 10.26 15.28 3.54
CA TYR A 199 10.62 14.39 2.45
C TYR A 199 11.98 13.73 2.68
N GLU A 200 12.13 13.07 3.83
CA GLU A 200 13.41 12.57 4.35
C GLU A 200 14.20 11.68 3.38
N PHE A 201 13.53 10.95 2.49
CA PHE A 201 14.20 10.06 1.55
C PHE A 201 14.83 10.78 0.34
N ALA A 202 14.46 12.03 0.07
CA ALA A 202 14.90 12.74 -1.13
C ALA A 202 16.43 12.88 -1.19
N LEU A 203 17.06 13.28 -0.08
CA LEU A 203 18.53 13.39 0.02
C LEU A 203 19.24 12.06 -0.24
N ARG A 204 18.72 10.97 0.33
CA ARG A 204 19.28 9.63 0.12
C ARG A 204 19.19 9.19 -1.34
N TYR A 205 18.14 9.62 -2.05
CA TYR A 205 17.95 9.24 -3.45
C TYR A 205 18.81 10.06 -4.40
N ILE A 206 19.10 11.32 -4.08
CA ILE A 206 20.07 12.14 -4.82
C ILE A 206 21.41 11.42 -4.92
N GLU A 207 21.97 10.96 -3.79
CA GLU A 207 23.27 10.27 -3.76
C GLU A 207 23.31 9.02 -4.67
N LEU A 208 22.22 8.26 -4.69
CA LEU A 208 22.11 7.06 -5.52
C LEU A 208 21.98 7.38 -7.02
N LEU A 209 21.21 8.43 -7.34
CA LEU A 209 20.93 8.85 -8.70
C LEU A 209 22.14 9.54 -9.35
N GLU A 210 22.84 10.41 -8.61
CA GLU A 210 24.09 11.04 -9.06
C GLU A 210 25.13 9.98 -9.42
N LYS A 211 25.38 9.03 -8.50
CA LYS A 211 26.33 7.93 -8.74
C LYS A 211 25.98 7.11 -9.99
N GLN A 212 24.68 6.87 -10.23
CA GLN A 212 24.24 6.14 -11.41
C GLN A 212 24.46 6.94 -12.70
N LEU A 213 24.20 8.25 -12.68
CA LEU A 213 24.35 9.11 -13.86
C LEU A 213 25.83 9.37 -14.20
N ASP A 214 26.71 9.46 -13.20
CA ASP A 214 28.16 9.59 -13.38
C ASP A 214 28.82 8.31 -13.94
N SER A 215 28.11 7.19 -13.94
CA SER A 215 28.62 5.90 -14.43
C SER A 215 28.43 5.70 -15.94
N TYR A 216 27.79 6.66 -16.63
CA TYR A 216 27.57 6.68 -18.09
C TYR A 216 28.52 7.66 -18.78
#